data_AF-A0A8J4NP13-F1
#
_entry.id   AF-A0A8J4NP13-F1
#
_cell.length_a   1.000
_cell.length_b   1.000
_cell.length_c   1.000
_cell.angle_alpha   90.00
_cell.angle_beta   90.00
_cell.angle_gamma   90.00
#
_symmetry.space_group_name_H-M   'P 1'
#
loop_
_entity.id
_entity.type
_entity.pdbx_description
1 polymer ?
#
loop_
_entity_poly.entity_id
_entity_poly.type
_entity_poly.pdbx_seq_one_letter_code
_entity_poly.pdbx_strand_id
1 'polypeptide(L)' 'YQCGDCGKRFGRTSHLYRHQRTHAGGQPHICADCGKSFNSTLHFHKHQRAHAGPRHACPDCGKAFADSSALAKHRRAHA' A
#
# COMPACT_ATOMS: atom_id res chain seq x y z
N TYR A 1 -14.56 -3.65 -17.83
CA TYR A 1 -13.30 -4.25 -18.33
C TYR A 1 -13.17 -5.67 -17.81
N GLN A 2 -12.99 -6.67 -18.68
CA GLN A 2 -13.01 -8.10 -18.31
C GLN A 2 -11.62 -8.73 -18.48
N CYS A 3 -11.24 -9.61 -17.56
CA CYS A 3 -10.03 -10.43 -17.67
C CYS A 3 -10.26 -11.59 -18.63
N GLY A 4 -9.39 -11.74 -19.62
CA GLY A 4 -9.44 -12.85 -20.58
C GLY A 4 -9.12 -14.20 -19.93
N ASP A 5 -8.23 -14.24 -18.95
CA ASP A 5 -7.76 -15.50 -18.35
C ASP A 5 -8.74 -16.13 -17.36
N CYS A 6 -9.56 -15.31 -16.67
CA CYS A 6 -10.46 -15.81 -15.61
C CYS A 6 -11.86 -15.20 -15.61
N GLY A 7 -12.19 -14.36 -16.59
CA GLY A 7 -13.52 -13.77 -16.77
C GLY A 7 -13.92 -12.69 -15.75
N LYS A 8 -13.09 -12.37 -14.74
CA LYS A 8 -13.41 -11.33 -13.74
C LYS A 8 -13.60 -9.96 -14.36
N ARG A 9 -14.61 -9.22 -13.89
CA ARG A 9 -14.95 -7.86 -14.33
C ARG A 9 -14.46 -6.81 -13.35
N PHE A 10 -13.92 -5.73 -13.89
CA PHE A 10 -13.42 -4.57 -13.15
C PHE A 10 -14.05 -3.29 -13.71
N GLY A 11 -14.33 -2.34 -12.81
CA GLY A 11 -14.88 -1.02 -13.15
C GLY A 11 -13.86 -0.03 -13.73
N ARG A 12 -12.56 -0.33 -13.69
CA ARG A 12 -11.47 0.53 -14.22
C ARG A 12 -10.44 -0.30 -14.98
N THR A 13 -9.90 0.23 -16.07
CA THR A 13 -8.82 -0.40 -16.86
C THR A 13 -7.57 -0.66 -16.02
N SER A 14 -7.17 0.30 -15.18
CA SER A 14 -6.01 0.18 -14.29
C SER A 14 -6.13 -0.97 -13.29
N HIS A 15 -7.36 -1.28 -12.84
CA HIS A 15 -7.61 -2.43 -11.98
C HIS A 15 -7.51 -3.75 -12.74
N LEU A 16 -8.03 -3.80 -13.97
CA LEU A 16 -7.87 -4.97 -14.85
C LEU A 16 -6.39 -5.24 -15.15
N TYR A 17 -5.62 -4.22 -15.54
CA TYR A 17 -4.19 -4.36 -15.84
C TYR A 17 -3.40 -4.84 -14.62
N ARG A 18 -3.69 -4.28 -13.43
CA ARG A 18 -3.08 -4.74 -12.18
C ARG A 18 -3.46 -6.19 -11.86
N HIS A 19 -4.69 -6.61 -12.15
CA HIS A 19 -5.13 -7.98 -11.96
C HIS A 19 -4.45 -8.94 -12.93
N GLN A 20 -4.27 -8.59 -14.20
CA GLN A 20 -3.60 -9.47 -15.16
C GLN A 20 -2.17 -9.83 -14.73
N ARG A 21 -1.48 -8.95 -14.00
CA ARG A 21 -0.17 -9.25 -13.42
C ARG A 21 -0.18 -10.39 -12.38
N THR A 22 -1.34 -10.74 -11.81
CA THR A 22 -1.43 -11.90 -10.91
C THR A 22 -1.38 -13.22 -11.65
N HIS A 23 -1.79 -13.25 -12.93
CA HIS A 23 -1.70 -14.45 -13.78
C HIS A 23 -0.28 -14.67 -14.30
N ALA A 24 0.43 -13.58 -14.62
CA ALA A 24 1.80 -13.63 -15.11
C ALA A 24 2.86 -13.94 -14.02
N GLY A 25 2.47 -14.03 -12.74
CA GLY A 25 3.39 -14.24 -11.60
C GLY A 25 4.37 -13.08 -11.32
N GLY A 26 4.50 -12.13 -12.25
CA GLY A 26 5.38 -10.97 -12.12
C GLY A 26 4.74 -9.91 -11.23
N GLN A 27 5.12 -9.89 -9.96
CA GLN A 27 4.96 -8.70 -9.14
C GLN A 27 6.17 -7.78 -9.40
N PRO A 28 6.01 -6.66 -10.14
CA PRO A 28 7.14 -5.86 -10.61
C PRO A 28 7.85 -5.09 -9.48
N HIS A 29 7.30 -5.07 -8.28
CA HIS A 29 7.85 -4.31 -7.16
C HIS A 29 8.14 -5.23 -5.99
N ILE A 30 9.39 -5.68 -5.89
CA ILE A 30 9.89 -6.53 -4.81
C ILE A 30 10.65 -5.65 -3.82
N CYS A 31 10.34 -5.78 -2.53
CA CYS A 31 11.07 -5.11 -1.47
C CYS A 31 12.40 -5.81 -1.24
N ALA A 32 13.51 -5.09 -1.38
CA ALA A 32 14.85 -5.61 -1.12
C ALA A 32 15.07 -5.96 0.36
N ASP A 33 14.43 -5.22 1.29
CA ASP A 33 14.63 -5.41 2.73
C ASP A 33 13.96 -6.68 3.28
N CYS A 34 12.86 -7.16 2.67
CA CYS A 34 12.09 -8.29 3.20
C CYS A 34 11.54 -9.26 2.15
N GLY A 35 11.86 -9.08 0.87
CA GLY A 35 11.42 -9.95 -0.22
C GLY A 35 9.93 -9.86 -0.58
N LYS A 36 9.13 -9.04 0.12
CA LYS A 36 7.70 -8.89 -0.16
C LYS A 36 7.47 -8.23 -1.51
N SER A 37 6.54 -8.79 -2.27
CA SER A 37 6.26 -8.39 -3.63
C SER A 37 4.88 -7.74 -3.75
N PHE A 38 4.80 -6.71 -4.59
CA PHE A 38 3.63 -5.85 -4.74
C PHE A 38 3.27 -5.67 -6.22
N ASN A 39 1.97 -5.68 -6.51
CA ASN A 39 1.43 -5.44 -7.86
C ASN A 39 1.06 -3.96 -8.10
N SER A 40 1.34 -3.08 -7.14
CA SER A 40 0.98 -1.67 -7.19
C SER A 40 2.11 -0.83 -6.61
N THR A 41 2.58 0.14 -7.38
CA THR A 41 3.66 1.08 -7.02
C THR A 41 3.32 1.89 -5.77
N LEU A 42 2.07 2.35 -5.63
CA LEU A 42 1.61 3.07 -4.44
C LEU A 42 1.72 2.20 -3.18
N HIS A 43 1.30 0.94 -3.25
CA HIS A 43 1.40 0.03 -2.11
C HIS A 43 2.85 -0.34 -1.79
N PHE A 44 3.68 -0.52 -2.83
CA PHE A 44 5.12 -0.75 -2.66
C PHE A 44 5.80 0.42 -1.93
N HIS A 45 5.61 1.66 -2.38
CA HIS A 45 6.20 2.82 -1.71
C HIS A 45 5.63 3.08 -0.31
N LYS A 46 4.35 2.78 -0.07
CA LYS A 46 3.79 2.79 1.29
C LYS A 46 4.47 1.74 2.17
N HIS A 47 4.69 0.54 1.64
CA HIS A 47 5.40 -0.52 2.35
C HIS A 47 6.85 -0.15 2.66
N GLN A 48 7.60 0.38 1.69
CA GLN A 48 9.00 0.81 1.92
C GLN A 48 9.10 1.87 3.02
N ARG A 49 8.11 2.76 3.15
CA ARG A 49 8.07 3.73 4.24
C ARG A 49 7.92 3.09 5.62
N ALA A 50 7.33 1.90 5.72
CA ALA A 50 7.23 1.18 6.99
C ALA A 50 8.61 0.70 7.48
N HIS A 51 9.53 0.37 6.57
CA HIS A 51 10.92 0.02 6.93
C HIS A 51 11.72 1.22 7.43
N ALA A 52 11.43 2.42 6.92
CA ALA A 52 12.05 3.67 7.38
C ALA A 52 11.57 4.14 8.77
N GLY A 53 10.71 3.36 9.44
CA GLY A 53 10.12 3.72 10.72
C GLY A 53 8.95 4.71 10.61
N PRO A 54 8.19 4.89 11.70
CA PRO A 54 7.00 5.73 11.69
C PRO A 54 7.38 7.22 11.61
N ARG A 55 7.02 7.85 10.49
CA ARG A 55 7.28 9.28 10.23
C ARG A 55 6.25 10.22 10.84
N HIS A 56 5.12 9.68 11.30
CA HIS A 56 4.00 10.45 11.83
C HIS A 56 3.98 10.32 13.35
N ALA A 57 4.84 11.08 14.02
CA ALA A 57 4.85 11.17 15.48
C ALA A 57 3.86 12.24 15.95
N CYS A 58 3.18 11.96 17.06
CA CYS A 58 2.38 12.95 17.76
C CYS A 58 3.31 13.92 18.50
N PRO A 59 3.17 15.24 18.29
CA PRO A 59 4.03 16.22 18.98
C PRO A 59 3.74 16.29 20.48
N ASP A 60 2.53 15.95 20.91
CA ASP A 60 2.09 16.06 22.31
C ASP A 60 2.60 14.90 23.18
N CYS A 61 2.74 13.69 22.62
CA CYS A 61 3.11 12.49 23.39
C CYS A 61 4.18 11.60 22.75
N GLY A 62 4.71 11.98 21.59
CA GLY A 62 5.76 11.22 20.87
C GLY A 62 5.29 9.92 20.21
N LYS A 63 4.02 9.52 20.37
CA LYS A 63 3.49 8.26 19.84
C LYS A 63 3.49 8.28 18.31
N ALA A 64 3.98 7.20 17.69
CA ALA A 64 4.26 7.16 16.27
C ALA A 64 3.25 6.29 15.49
N PHE A 65 2.86 6.74 14.30
CA PHE A 65 1.80 6.14 13.49
C PHE A 65 2.28 5.81 12.07
N ALA A 66 1.66 4.80 11.45
CA ALA A 66 2.00 4.32 10.11
C ALA A 66 1.58 5.29 8.98
N ASP A 67 0.57 6.13 9.22
CA ASP A 67 0.08 7.11 8.26
C ASP A 67 -0.51 8.36 8.94
N SER A 68 -0.66 9.43 8.17
CA SER A 68 -1.16 10.72 8.64
C SER A 68 -2.63 10.69 9.07
N SER A 69 -3.45 9.79 8.52
CA SER A 69 -4.86 9.66 8.90
C SER A 69 -5.00 9.03 10.28
N ALA A 70 -4.18 8.02 10.59
CA ALA A 70 -4.11 7.42 11.92
C ALA A 70 -3.64 8.44 12.98
N LEU A 71 -2.59 9.23 12.68
CA LEU A 71 -2.15 10.31 13.57
C LEU A 71 -3.24 11.37 13.78
N ALA A 72 -3.92 11.80 12.71
CA ALA A 72 -4.98 12.81 12.81
C ALA A 72 -6.16 12.35 13.68
N LYS A 73 -6.55 11.07 13.61
CA LYS A 73 -7.57 10.50 14.50
C LYS A 73 -7.08 10.46 15.95
N HIS A 74 -5.84 10.03 16.17
CA HIS A 74 -5.24 9.99 17.50
C HIS A 74 -5.19 11.38 18.15
N ARG A 75 -4.80 12.41 17.41
CA ARG A 75 -4.72 13.78 17.94
C ARG A 75 -6.05 14.32 18.45
N ARG A 76 -7.19 13.83 17.95
CA ARG A 76 -8.51 14.20 18.47
C ARG A 76 -8.78 13.66 19.87
N ALA A 77 -8.08 12.60 20.28
CA ALA A 77 -8.20 12.03 21.63
C ALA A 77 -7.36 12.77 22.67
N HIS A 78 -6.51 13.73 22.25
CA HIS A 78 -5.80 14.64 23.16
C HIS A 78 -6.57 15.96 23.41
N ALA A 79 -7.73 16.12 22.78
CA ALA A 79 -8.60 17.26 23.03
C ALA A 79 -9.14 17.26 24.47
#